data_AF-A0A7Y6D767-F1
#
_entry.id   AF-A0A7Y6D767-F1
#
_cell.length_a   1.000
_cell.length_b   1.000
_cell.length_c   1.000
_cell.angle_alpha   90.00
_cell.angle_beta   90.00
_cell.angle_gamma   90.00
#
_symmetry.space_group_name_H-M   'P 1'
#
loop_
_entity.id
_entity.type
_entity.pdbx_description
1 polymer ?
#
loop_
_entity_poly.entity_id
_entity_poly.type
_entity_poly.pdbx_seq_one_letter_code
_entity_poly.pdbx_strand_id
1 'polypeptide(L)'
;MAAIDVEQLVTDIKAAANLIINQDIATVKGFSERQLKAIGVQAKLVADGIVTGEITEETREFFLEGIENMTTNFLETLKGLFQITIEKLWNAVVSVVWSAINGAVGVTAGLVLPVPTKV
;
A
#
# COMPACT_ATOMS: atom_id res chain seq x y z
N MET A 1 -31.71 -23.34 10.28
CA MET A 1 -30.28 -23.00 10.39
C MET A 1 -29.97 -22.01 9.28
N ALA A 2 -29.43 -20.84 9.57
CA ALA A 2 -28.92 -19.97 8.50
C ALA A 2 -27.60 -20.61 8.02
N ALA A 3 -27.70 -21.43 6.98
CA ALA A 3 -26.53 -21.97 6.32
C ALA A 3 -25.79 -20.81 5.64
N ILE A 4 -24.47 -20.80 5.73
CA ILE A 4 -23.66 -19.83 4.99
C ILE A 4 -23.79 -20.15 3.50
N ASP A 5 -24.26 -19.18 2.72
CA ASP A 5 -24.17 -19.22 1.28
C ASP A 5 -22.73 -18.90 0.86
N VAL A 6 -22.04 -19.90 0.33
CA VAL A 6 -20.63 -19.79 -0.04
C VAL A 6 -20.44 -18.86 -1.25
N GLU A 7 -21.38 -18.83 -2.21
CA GLU A 7 -21.26 -17.98 -3.40
C GLU A 7 -21.44 -16.50 -3.02
N GLN A 8 -22.41 -16.22 -2.15
CA GLN A 8 -22.59 -14.86 -1.62
C GLN A 8 -21.38 -14.44 -0.78
N LEU A 9 -20.86 -15.31 0.09
CA LEU A 9 -19.68 -15.00 0.90
C LEU A 9 -18.46 -14.68 0.04
N VAL A 10 -18.21 -15.45 -1.02
CA VAL A 10 -17.13 -15.17 -1.97
C VAL A 10 -17.34 -13.82 -2.67
N THR A 11 -18.57 -13.48 -3.01
CA THR A 11 -18.92 -12.18 -3.61
C THR A 11 -18.63 -11.03 -2.64
N ASP A 12 -19.01 -11.17 -1.38
CA ASP A 12 -18.79 -10.16 -0.34
C ASP A 12 -17.30 -9.96 -0.04
N ILE A 13 -16.53 -11.06 0.02
CA ILE A 13 -15.07 -11.02 0.18
C ILE A 13 -14.43 -10.27 -0.98
N LYS A 14 -14.82 -10.57 -2.22
CA LYS A 14 -14.31 -9.88 -3.41
C LYS A 14 -14.65 -8.39 -3.39
N ALA A 15 -15.88 -8.04 -2.99
CA ALA A 15 -16.29 -6.65 -2.89
C ALA A 15 -15.46 -5.87 -1.86
N ALA A 16 -15.27 -6.43 -0.67
CA ALA A 16 -14.45 -5.83 0.38
C ALA A 16 -12.98 -5.70 -0.02
N ALA A 17 -12.42 -6.73 -0.65
CA ALA A 17 -11.04 -6.71 -1.16
C ALA A 17 -10.84 -5.62 -2.23
N ASN A 18 -11.75 -5.56 -3.22
CA ASN A 18 -11.69 -4.57 -4.30
C ASN A 18 -11.81 -3.14 -3.78
N LEU A 19 -12.61 -2.91 -2.74
CA LEU A 19 -12.71 -1.58 -2.12
C LEU A 19 -11.34 -1.10 -1.60
N ILE A 20 -10.64 -1.95 -0.84
CA ILE A 20 -9.31 -1.62 -0.30
C ILE A 20 -8.30 -1.42 -1.43
N ILE A 21 -8.24 -2.35 -2.38
CA ILE A 21 -7.28 -2.29 -3.49
C ILE A 21 -7.48 -1.01 -4.32
N ASN A 22 -8.73 -0.67 -4.68
CA ASN A 22 -9.02 0.51 -5.49
C ASN A 22 -8.73 1.83 -4.78
N GLN A 23 -8.89 1.88 -3.45
CA GLN A 23 -8.55 3.07 -2.67
C GLN A 23 -7.02 3.25 -2.57
N ASP A 24 -6.32 2.17 -2.23
CA ASP A 24 -4.88 2.26 -1.96
C ASP A 24 -4.05 2.36 -3.26
N ILE A 25 -4.49 1.77 -4.37
CA ILE A 25 -3.79 1.90 -5.67
C ILE A 25 -3.72 3.36 -6.13
N ALA A 26 -4.76 4.15 -5.88
CA ALA A 26 -4.78 5.58 -6.21
C ALA A 26 -3.73 6.35 -5.38
N THR A 27 -3.62 6.00 -4.10
CA THR A 27 -2.64 6.58 -3.18
C THR A 27 -1.21 6.24 -3.62
N VAL A 28 -0.94 4.97 -3.88
CA VAL A 28 0.36 4.49 -4.36
C VAL A 28 0.73 5.17 -5.67
N LYS A 29 -0.19 5.19 -6.65
CA LYS A 29 0.04 5.84 -7.95
C LYS A 29 0.41 7.32 -7.78
N GLY A 30 -0.38 8.08 -7.04
CA GLY A 30 -0.12 9.50 -6.83
C GLY A 30 1.20 9.77 -6.10
N PHE A 31 1.57 8.93 -5.12
CA PHE A 31 2.88 8.99 -4.47
C PHE A 31 4.02 8.73 -5.46
N SER A 32 3.94 7.62 -6.21
CA SER A 32 4.97 7.22 -7.17
C SER A 32 5.19 8.27 -8.25
N GLU A 33 4.13 8.82 -8.83
CA GLU A 33 4.22 9.87 -9.86
C GLU A 33 4.98 11.11 -9.34
N ARG A 34 4.70 11.54 -8.11
CA ARG A 34 5.38 12.71 -7.52
C ARG A 34 6.85 12.43 -7.22
N GLN A 35 7.16 11.29 -6.60
CA GLN A 35 8.54 10.97 -6.22
C GLN A 35 9.42 10.73 -7.43
N LEU A 36 8.94 9.96 -8.42
CA LEU A 36 9.69 9.70 -9.65
C LEU A 36 9.94 10.99 -10.44
N LYS A 37 8.95 11.89 -10.49
CA LYS A 37 9.14 13.22 -11.09
C LYS A 37 10.22 14.03 -10.36
N ALA A 38 10.22 14.03 -9.02
CA ALA A 38 11.22 14.74 -8.23
C ALA A 38 12.64 14.17 -8.45
N ILE A 39 12.79 12.85 -8.47
CA ILE A 39 14.05 12.17 -8.79
C ILE A 39 14.52 12.58 -10.20
N GLY A 40 13.64 12.57 -11.19
CA GLY A 40 13.97 12.99 -12.56
C GLY A 40 14.41 14.46 -12.65
N VAL A 41 13.74 15.36 -11.93
CA VAL A 41 14.15 16.78 -11.85
C VAL A 41 15.51 16.91 -11.19
N GLN A 42 15.76 16.21 -10.08
CA GLN A 42 17.06 16.24 -9.41
C GLN A 42 18.18 15.72 -10.31
N ALA A 43 17.94 14.61 -11.00
CA ALA A 43 18.90 14.05 -11.96
C ALA A 43 19.24 15.04 -13.07
N LYS A 44 18.23 15.76 -13.59
CA LYS A 44 18.46 16.82 -14.57
C LYS A 44 19.32 17.94 -13.99
N LEU A 45 19.01 18.43 -12.79
CA LEU A 45 19.76 19.52 -12.16
C LEU A 45 21.23 19.13 -11.91
N VAL A 46 21.47 17.89 -11.47
CA VAL A 46 22.83 17.38 -11.29
C VAL A 46 23.56 17.27 -12.62
N ALA A 47 22.92 16.75 -13.66
CA ALA A 47 23.52 16.67 -15.00
C ALA A 47 23.88 18.06 -15.55
N ASP A 48 22.96 19.01 -15.46
CA ASP A 48 23.19 20.39 -15.91
C ASP A 48 24.34 21.03 -15.12
N GLY A 49 24.36 20.87 -13.79
CA GLY A 49 25.43 21.40 -12.93
C GLY A 49 26.82 20.82 -13.24
N ILE A 50 26.89 19.54 -13.64
CA ILE A 50 28.15 18.93 -14.10
C ILE A 50 28.60 19.55 -15.43
N VAL A 51 27.68 19.75 -16.37
CA VAL A 51 27.99 20.34 -17.69
C VAL A 51 28.43 21.80 -17.58
N THR A 52 27.83 22.58 -16.68
CA THR A 52 28.19 23.99 -16.46
C THR A 52 29.44 24.16 -15.60
N GLY A 53 29.89 23.11 -14.92
CA GLY A 53 31.01 23.15 -13.97
C GLY A 53 30.64 23.68 -12.59
N GLU A 54 29.35 23.93 -12.32
CA GLU A 54 28.85 24.24 -10.97
C GLU A 54 29.02 23.05 -10.01
N ILE A 55 28.87 21.83 -10.52
CA ILE A 55 29.21 20.59 -9.82
C ILE A 55 30.58 20.13 -10.30
N THR A 56 31.56 20.32 -9.43
CA THR A 56 32.96 19.96 -9.66
C THR A 56 33.22 18.48 -9.45
N GLU A 57 34.38 17.99 -9.85
CA GLU A 57 34.80 16.61 -9.58
C GLU A 57 34.79 16.27 -8.08
N GLU A 58 35.20 17.21 -7.22
CA GLU A 58 35.22 17.04 -5.76
C GLU A 58 33.82 16.91 -5.14
N THR A 59 32.80 17.50 -5.75
CA THR A 59 31.42 17.52 -5.20
C THR A 59 30.48 16.56 -5.92
N ARG A 60 30.88 16.00 -7.07
CA ARG A 60 30.03 15.18 -7.94
C ARG A 60 29.47 13.96 -7.21
N GLU A 61 30.31 13.23 -6.49
CA GLU A 61 29.91 11.99 -5.80
C GLU A 61 28.79 12.28 -4.79
N PHE A 62 28.92 13.34 -3.99
CA PHE A 62 27.88 13.76 -3.05
C PHE A 62 26.52 14.00 -3.72
N PHE A 63 26.49 14.65 -4.88
CA PHE A 63 25.23 14.90 -5.60
C PHE A 63 24.64 13.62 -6.21
N LEU A 64 25.49 12.70 -6.69
CA LEU A 64 25.05 11.41 -7.23
C LEU A 64 24.50 10.50 -6.12
N GLU A 65 25.19 10.41 -4.98
CA GLU A 65 24.70 9.72 -3.78
C GLU A 65 23.36 10.30 -3.31
N GLY A 66 23.16 11.61 -3.43
CA GLY A 66 21.87 12.25 -3.18
C GLY A 66 20.73 11.65 -4.00
N ILE A 67 20.95 11.37 -5.29
CA ILE A 67 19.95 10.73 -6.16
C ILE A 67 19.71 9.27 -5.77
N GLU A 68 20.77 8.54 -5.42
CA GLU A 68 20.67 7.16 -4.93
C GLU A 68 19.85 7.08 -3.63
N ASN A 69 20.10 8.01 -2.70
CA ASN A 69 19.35 8.13 -1.46
C ASN A 69 17.87 8.46 -1.71
N MET A 70 17.57 9.39 -2.63
CA MET A 70 16.18 9.67 -3.02
C MET A 70 15.47 8.44 -3.59
N THR A 71 16.17 7.67 -4.42
CA THR A 71 15.65 6.43 -5.02
C THR A 71 15.40 5.36 -3.95
N THR A 72 16.33 5.21 -3.01
CA THR A 72 16.21 4.27 -1.88
C THR A 72 15.01 4.64 -1.00
N ASN A 73 14.88 5.91 -0.63
CA ASN A 73 13.76 6.40 0.18
C ASN A 73 12.41 6.22 -0.52
N PHE A 74 12.37 6.42 -1.84
CA PHE A 74 11.17 6.12 -2.63
C PHE A 74 10.75 4.66 -2.49
N LEU A 75 11.69 3.72 -2.64
CA LEU A 75 11.41 2.29 -2.56
C LEU A 75 10.99 1.84 -1.15
N GLU A 76 11.67 2.32 -0.10
CA GLU A 76 11.30 1.98 1.29
C GLU A 76 9.92 2.53 1.65
N THR A 77 9.59 3.74 1.20
CA THR A 77 8.25 4.31 1.42
C THR A 77 7.20 3.51 0.65
N LEU A 78 7.48 3.14 -0.61
CA LEU A 78 6.57 2.35 -1.44
C LEU A 78 6.29 0.98 -0.80
N LYS A 79 7.32 0.33 -0.26
CA LYS A 79 7.19 -0.92 0.50
C LYS A 79 6.30 -0.75 1.73
N GLY A 80 6.49 0.31 2.50
CA GLY A 80 5.63 0.63 3.65
C GLY A 80 4.16 0.83 3.26
N LEU A 81 3.90 1.54 2.15
CA LEU A 81 2.54 1.71 1.63
C LEU A 81 1.90 0.36 1.26
N PHE A 82 2.63 -0.53 0.59
CA PHE A 82 2.11 -1.86 0.25
C PHE A 82 1.85 -2.73 1.48
N GLN A 83 2.71 -2.66 2.50
CA GLN A 83 2.48 -3.39 3.74
C GLN A 83 1.16 -2.98 4.40
N ILE A 84 0.90 -1.67 4.50
CA ILE A 84 -0.36 -1.14 5.03
C ILE A 84 -1.56 -1.62 4.20
N THR A 85 -1.45 -1.64 2.86
CA THR A 85 -2.52 -2.15 1.99
C THR A 85 -2.81 -3.63 2.26
N ILE A 86 -1.77 -4.45 2.48
CA ILE A 86 -1.91 -5.87 2.81
C ILE A 86 -2.61 -6.05 4.17
N GLU A 87 -2.25 -5.25 5.17
CA GLU A 87 -2.87 -5.28 6.51
C GLU A 87 -4.35 -4.90 6.45
N LYS A 88 -4.69 -3.82 5.74
CA LYS A 88 -6.09 -3.44 5.50
C LYS A 88 -6.87 -4.51 4.74
N LEU A 89 -6.27 -5.12 3.71
CA LEU A 89 -6.90 -6.18 2.93
C LEU A 89 -7.22 -7.38 3.82
N TRP A 90 -6.26 -7.80 4.65
CA TRP A 90 -6.47 -8.86 5.63
C TRP A 90 -7.65 -8.54 6.56
N ASN A 91 -7.66 -7.33 7.14
CA ASN A 91 -8.71 -6.90 8.05
C ASN A 91 -10.09 -6.89 7.37
N ALA A 92 -10.17 -6.42 6.13
CA ALA A 92 -11.41 -6.41 5.36
C ALA A 92 -11.95 -7.83 5.12
N VAL A 93 -11.10 -8.75 4.67
CA VAL A 93 -11.49 -10.15 4.41
C VAL A 93 -11.92 -10.85 5.69
N VAL A 94 -11.12 -10.74 6.76
CA VAL A 94 -11.43 -11.33 8.07
C VAL A 94 -12.75 -10.80 8.61
N SER A 95 -12.98 -9.49 8.50
CA SER A 95 -14.24 -8.87 8.95
C SER A 95 -15.45 -9.46 8.23
N VAL A 96 -15.39 -9.67 6.91
CA VAL A 96 -16.50 -10.27 6.14
C VAL A 96 -16.74 -11.71 6.59
N VAL A 97 -15.68 -12.51 6.68
CA VAL A 97 -15.76 -13.92 7.09
C VAL A 97 -16.32 -14.06 8.50
N TRP A 98 -15.83 -13.27 9.45
CA TRP A 98 -16.29 -13.33 10.84
C TRP A 98 -17.73 -12.83 10.99
N SER A 99 -18.15 -11.81 10.23
CA SER A 99 -19.54 -11.38 10.21
C SER A 99 -20.48 -12.49 9.74
N ALA A 100 -20.10 -13.24 8.69
CA ALA A 100 -20.89 -14.38 8.22
C ALA A 100 -20.96 -15.51 9.28
N ILE A 101 -19.83 -15.84 9.91
CA ILE A 101 -19.78 -16.83 11.00
C ILE A 101 -20.66 -16.39 12.17
N ASN A 102 -20.48 -15.16 12.66
CA ASN A 102 -21.25 -14.61 13.78
C ASN A 102 -22.75 -14.53 13.46
N GLY A 103 -23.13 -14.24 12.22
CA GLY A 103 -24.51 -14.33 11.77
C GLY A 103 -25.07 -15.75 11.91
N ALA A 104 -24.32 -16.76 11.47
CA ALA A 104 -24.75 -18.16 11.53
C ALA A 104 -24.80 -18.70 12.98
N VAL A 105 -23.76 -18.47 13.78
CA VAL A 105 -23.67 -18.98 15.17
C VAL A 105 -24.45 -18.13 16.17
N GLY A 106 -24.57 -16.82 15.96
CA GLY A 106 -25.36 -15.94 16.82
C GLY A 106 -26.86 -16.28 16.77
N VAL A 107 -27.38 -16.60 15.57
CA VAL A 107 -28.78 -17.02 15.38
C VAL A 107 -29.07 -18.40 15.99
N THR A 108 -28.07 -19.26 16.11
CA THR A 108 -28.26 -20.68 16.49
C THR A 108 -27.83 -21.02 17.91
N ALA A 109 -26.75 -20.42 18.40
CA ALA A 109 -26.14 -20.72 19.69
C ALA A 109 -26.09 -19.50 20.64
N GLY A 110 -26.53 -18.31 20.20
CA GLY A 110 -26.42 -17.08 21.00
C GLY A 110 -24.97 -16.65 21.29
N LEU A 111 -24.02 -17.15 20.49
CA LEU A 111 -22.58 -16.91 20.65
C LEU A 111 -22.11 -15.76 19.76
N VAL A 112 -21.22 -14.90 20.29
CA VAL A 112 -20.53 -13.86 19.52
C VAL A 112 -19.03 -14.08 19.65
N LEU A 113 -18.35 -14.28 18.52
CA LEU A 113 -16.91 -14.47 18.46
C LEU A 113 -16.19 -13.13 18.25
N PRO A 114 -15.06 -12.89 18.96
CA PRO A 114 -14.24 -11.70 18.72
C PRO A 114 -13.63 -11.75 17.31
N VAL A 115 -13.57 -10.59 16.65
CA VAL A 115 -13.00 -10.45 15.31
C VAL A 115 -11.51 -10.11 15.42
N PRO A 116 -10.61 -10.93 14.85
CA PRO A 116 -9.19 -10.62 14.86
C PRO A 116 -8.86 -9.44 13.93
N THR A 117 -7.82 -8.69 14.27
CA THR A 117 -7.34 -7.53 13.49
C THR A 117 -5.81 -7.54 13.45
N LYS A 118 -5.24 -7.10 12.33
CA LYS A 118 -3.83 -6.72 12.21
C LYS A 118 -3.71 -5.21 12.39
N VAL A 119 -2.68 -4.82 13.13
CA VAL A 119 -2.24 -3.43 13.32
C VAL A 119 -1.09 -3.16 12.38
#